data_AF-A0ABD8AXM6-F1
#
_entry.id   AF-A0ABD8AXM6-F1
#
_cell.length_a   1.000
_cell.length_b   1.000
_cell.length_c   1.000
_cell.angle_alpha   90.00
_cell.angle_beta   90.00
_cell.angle_gamma   90.00
#
_symmetry.space_group_name_H-M   'P 1'
#
loop_
_entity.id
_entity.type
_entity.pdbx_description
1 polymer ?
#
loop_
_entity_poly.entity_id
_entity_poly.type
_entity_poly.pdbx_seq_one_letter_code
_entity_poly.pdbx_strand_id
1 'polypeptide(L)'
;MKGENTQHGGKKGAGLRTGIVVLVVLLVILVMTNPNEEDFVAWLASEHDIHASYDVIDGRSFTQTIDGEEKKLHYKGGHIGHMGIFSTYSYRFADTEEKEIQIVAAGIMNMLFDR
;
A
#
# COMPACT_ATOMS: atom_id res chain seq x y z
N MET A 1 -17.04 52.36 42.95
CA MET A 1 -15.86 51.47 42.83
C MET A 1 -16.33 50.03 42.72
N LYS A 2 -15.71 49.28 41.81
CA LYS A 2 -15.50 47.82 41.75
C LYS A 2 -16.03 47.20 40.45
N GLY A 3 -15.15 47.21 39.44
CA GLY A 3 -15.34 46.47 38.20
C GLY A 3 -15.08 44.99 38.43
N GLU A 4 -16.02 44.17 38.00
CA GLU A 4 -15.94 42.72 38.01
C GLU A 4 -15.30 42.27 36.68
N ASN A 5 -13.98 42.09 36.68
CA ASN A 5 -13.27 41.48 35.56
C ASN A 5 -13.40 39.96 35.66
N THR A 6 -14.44 39.40 35.06
CA THR A 6 -14.55 37.97 34.83
C THR A 6 -13.52 37.55 33.79
N GLN A 7 -12.46 36.94 34.28
CA GLN A 7 -11.38 36.34 33.50
C GLN A 7 -11.91 35.16 32.69
N HIS A 8 -12.39 35.42 31.47
CA HIS A 8 -12.68 34.37 30.50
C HIS A 8 -11.36 33.85 29.89
N GLY A 9 -10.63 33.05 30.67
CA GLY A 9 -9.50 32.26 30.21
C GLY A 9 -9.96 31.27 29.13
N GLY A 10 -9.79 31.66 27.87
CA GLY A 10 -10.33 30.94 26.72
C GLY A 10 -9.80 29.50 26.64
N LYS A 11 -10.72 28.54 26.69
CA LYS A 11 -10.55 27.11 26.36
C LYS A 11 -10.10 26.85 24.90
N LYS A 12 -9.57 27.85 24.19
CA LYS A 12 -9.21 27.79 22.77
C LYS A 12 -7.96 26.95 22.52
N GLY A 13 -7.02 26.91 23.49
CA GLY A 13 -5.77 26.14 23.37
C GLY A 13 -5.91 24.63 23.61
N ALA A 14 -6.84 24.21 24.46
CA ALA A 14 -7.04 22.79 24.78
C ALA A 14 -7.65 22.02 23.60
N GLY A 15 -8.70 22.57 22.96
CA GLY A 15 -9.35 21.95 21.79
C GLY A 15 -8.43 21.87 20.57
N LEU A 16 -7.61 22.90 20.32
CA LEU A 16 -6.63 22.88 19.23
C LEU A 16 -5.55 21.80 19.45
N ARG A 17 -5.04 21.67 20.68
CA ARG A 17 -4.05 20.63 21.02
C ARG A 17 -4.64 19.23 20.86
N THR A 18 -5.86 19.00 21.33
CA THR A 18 -6.55 17.72 21.15
C THR A 18 -6.79 17.41 19.66
N GLY A 19 -7.22 18.40 18.88
CA GLY A 19 -7.42 18.23 17.43
C GLY A 19 -6.14 17.87 16.68
N ILE A 20 -5.01 18.51 17.03
CA ILE A 20 -3.70 18.18 16.45
C ILE A 20 -3.29 16.75 16.83
N VAL A 21 -3.46 16.35 18.08
CA VAL A 21 -3.14 14.98 18.52
C VAL A 21 -3.94 13.94 17.73
N VAL A 22 -5.26 14.16 17.56
CA VAL A 22 -6.11 13.25 16.79
C VAL A 22 -5.65 13.18 15.32
N LEU A 23 -5.34 14.33 14.70
CA LEU A 23 -4.84 14.35 13.32
C LEU A 23 -3.52 13.59 13.16
N VAL A 24 -2.58 13.77 14.11
CA VAL A 24 -1.30 13.06 14.10
C VAL A 24 -1.51 11.56 14.23
N VAL A 25 -2.39 11.13 15.13
CA VAL A 25 -2.73 9.70 15.30
C VAL A 25 -3.32 9.13 13.99
N LEU A 26 -4.23 9.85 13.33
CA LEU A 26 -4.78 9.43 12.04
C LEU A 26 -3.69 9.30 10.97
N LEU A 27 -2.77 10.26 10.87
CA LEU A 27 -1.66 10.19 9.92
C LEU A 27 -0.73 8.99 10.20
N VAL A 28 -0.43 8.70 11.46
CA VAL A 28 0.36 7.53 11.85
C VAL A 28 -0.35 6.24 11.42
N ILE A 29 -1.67 6.13 11.66
CA ILE A 29 -2.45 4.97 11.22
C ILE A 29 -2.41 4.83 9.70
N LEU A 30 -2.59 5.92 8.95
CA LEU A 30 -2.56 5.90 7.48
C LEU A 30 -1.19 5.45 6.94
N VAL A 31 -0.09 5.86 7.58
CA VAL A 31 1.26 5.42 7.19
C VAL A 31 1.49 3.95 7.54
N MET A 32 1.07 3.52 8.74
CA MET A 32 1.26 2.12 9.18
C MET A 32 0.36 1.12 8.45
N THR A 33 -0.76 1.58 7.91
CA THR A 33 -1.70 0.77 7.12
C THR A 33 -1.47 0.91 5.61
N ASN A 34 -0.44 1.62 5.18
CA ASN A 34 -0.11 1.65 3.76
C ASN A 34 0.43 0.26 3.38
N PRO A 35 -0.13 -0.42 2.35
CA PRO A 35 0.31 -1.77 2.00
C PRO A 35 1.82 -1.82 1.75
N ASN A 36 2.40 -3.00 1.91
CA ASN A 36 3.81 -3.24 1.59
C ASN A 36 3.92 -4.13 0.35
N GLU A 37 5.14 -4.59 0.04
CA GLU A 37 5.37 -5.50 -1.09
C GLU A 37 4.66 -6.84 -0.92
N GLU A 38 4.57 -7.38 0.29
CA GLU A 38 3.90 -8.65 0.57
C GLU A 38 2.40 -8.54 0.35
N ASP A 39 1.79 -7.42 0.78
CA ASP A 39 0.38 -7.13 0.51
C ASP A 39 0.12 -7.02 -1.01
N PHE A 40 1.05 -6.40 -1.74
CA PHE A 40 0.99 -6.33 -3.19
C PHE A 40 1.08 -7.70 -3.86
N VAL A 41 2.00 -8.56 -3.41
CA VAL A 41 2.13 -9.92 -3.91
C VAL A 41 0.89 -10.77 -3.58
N ALA A 42 0.31 -10.60 -2.39
CA ALA A 42 -0.94 -11.27 -2.03
C ALA A 42 -2.10 -10.80 -2.92
N TRP A 43 -2.16 -9.52 -3.23
CA TRP A 43 -3.16 -8.95 -4.12
C TRP A 43 -3.00 -9.42 -5.58
N LEU A 44 -1.76 -9.61 -6.06
CA LEU A 44 -1.51 -10.23 -7.37
C LEU A 44 -2.14 -11.63 -7.48
N ALA A 45 -2.10 -12.41 -6.40
CA ALA A 45 -2.70 -13.74 -6.37
C ALA A 45 -4.23 -13.68 -6.38
N SER A 46 -4.85 -12.72 -5.68
CA SER A 46 -6.31 -12.61 -5.63
C SER A 46 -6.92 -11.96 -6.86
N GLU A 47 -6.26 -10.93 -7.42
CA GLU A 47 -6.83 -10.11 -8.49
C GLU A 47 -6.39 -10.59 -9.89
N HIS A 48 -5.13 -11.05 -10.02
CA HIS A 48 -4.53 -11.42 -11.30
C HIS A 48 -4.23 -12.92 -11.42
N ASP A 49 -4.56 -13.72 -10.41
CA ASP A 49 -4.20 -15.14 -10.29
C ASP A 49 -2.70 -15.41 -10.44
N ILE A 50 -1.86 -14.43 -10.04
CA ILE A 50 -0.41 -14.55 -10.08
C ILE A 50 0.09 -14.92 -8.69
N HIS A 51 0.58 -16.14 -8.56
CA HIS A 51 1.06 -16.69 -7.29
C HIS A 51 2.57 -16.58 -7.20
N ALA A 52 3.08 -16.14 -6.05
CA ALA A 52 4.50 -16.15 -5.76
C ALA A 52 4.85 -17.37 -4.92
N SER A 53 5.88 -18.10 -5.32
CA SER A 53 6.47 -19.19 -4.55
C SER A 53 7.94 -18.89 -4.28
N TYR A 54 8.47 -19.45 -3.19
CA TYR A 54 9.87 -19.28 -2.83
C TYR A 54 10.56 -20.64 -2.80
N ASP A 55 11.61 -20.77 -3.59
CA ASP A 55 12.52 -21.91 -3.58
C ASP A 55 13.90 -21.48 -3.06
N VAL A 56 14.55 -22.35 -2.29
CA VAL A 56 15.83 -22.02 -1.63
C VAL A 56 16.98 -21.90 -2.64
N ILE A 57 16.87 -22.58 -3.78
CA ILE A 57 17.88 -22.64 -4.85
C ILE A 57 17.58 -21.54 -5.88
N ASP A 58 16.32 -21.43 -6.33
CA ASP A 58 15.92 -20.56 -7.43
C ASP A 58 15.35 -19.20 -6.98
N GLY A 59 15.15 -18.99 -5.68
CA GLY A 59 14.61 -17.76 -5.11
C GLY A 59 13.10 -17.61 -5.33
N ARG A 60 12.63 -16.37 -5.45
CA ARG A 60 11.21 -16.06 -5.69
C ARG A 60 10.85 -16.35 -7.14
N SER A 61 9.82 -17.17 -7.36
CA SER A 61 9.25 -17.46 -8.67
C SER A 61 7.78 -17.09 -8.72
N PHE A 62 7.26 -16.86 -9.92
CA PHE A 62 5.86 -16.47 -10.12
C PHE A 62 5.19 -17.42 -11.11
N THR A 63 3.96 -17.83 -10.82
CA THR A 63 3.13 -18.65 -11.69
C THR A 63 1.77 -18.02 -11.89
N GLN A 64 1.11 -18.34 -12.99
CA GLN A 64 -0.25 -17.90 -13.29
C GLN A 64 -0.99 -19.02 -14.01
N THR A 65 -2.28 -19.22 -13.70
CA THR A 65 -3.11 -20.16 -14.44
C THR A 65 -3.59 -19.51 -15.73
N ILE A 66 -3.16 -20.03 -16.88
CA ILE A 66 -3.60 -19.57 -18.21
C ILE A 66 -4.21 -20.76 -18.93
N ASP A 67 -5.47 -20.64 -19.34
CA ASP A 67 -6.23 -21.71 -20.00
C ASP A 67 -6.32 -23.02 -19.19
N GLY A 68 -6.26 -22.92 -17.86
CA GLY A 68 -6.31 -24.07 -16.95
C GLY A 68 -4.97 -24.77 -16.71
N GLU A 69 -3.87 -24.27 -17.31
CA GLU A 69 -2.51 -24.74 -17.06
C GLU A 69 -1.72 -23.72 -16.24
N GLU A 70 -0.96 -24.19 -15.26
CA GLU A 70 -0.04 -23.34 -14.51
C GLU A 70 1.19 -23.02 -15.39
N LYS A 71 1.39 -21.74 -15.70
CA LYS A 71 2.53 -21.26 -16.47
C LYS A 71 3.45 -20.42 -15.59
N LYS A 72 4.75 -20.63 -15.74
CA LYS A 72 5.77 -19.83 -15.05
C LYS A 72 5.89 -18.46 -15.72
N LEU A 73 5.83 -17.41 -14.92
CA LEU A 73 6.10 -16.04 -15.34
C LEU A 73 7.54 -15.66 -15.00
N HIS A 74 8.22 -15.06 -15.97
CA HIS A 74 9.57 -14.53 -15.79
C HIS A 74 9.49 -13.11 -15.24
N TYR A 75 9.80 -12.92 -13.97
CA TYR A 75 9.91 -11.59 -13.38
C TYR A 75 11.05 -10.80 -14.04
N LYS A 76 10.71 -9.68 -14.68
CA LYS A 76 11.66 -8.78 -15.37
C LYS A 76 12.09 -7.60 -14.51
N GLY A 77 11.35 -7.32 -13.44
CA GLY A 77 11.66 -6.23 -12.52
C GLY A 77 10.41 -5.48 -12.08
N GLY A 78 10.59 -4.56 -11.16
CA GLY A 78 9.48 -3.83 -10.57
C GLY A 78 9.94 -2.59 -9.85
N HIS A 79 8.97 -1.74 -9.49
CA HIS A 79 9.21 -0.51 -8.75
C HIS A 79 8.10 -0.30 -7.73
N ILE A 80 8.50 -0.01 -6.49
CA ILE A 80 7.62 0.39 -5.41
C ILE A 80 8.01 1.82 -5.04
N GLY A 81 7.03 2.73 -5.15
CA GLY A 81 7.17 4.13 -4.80
C GLY A 81 6.30 4.46 -3.60
N HIS A 82 6.89 5.11 -2.59
CA HIS A 82 6.15 5.58 -1.41
C HIS A 82 5.92 7.08 -1.49
N MET A 83 4.67 7.51 -1.42
CA MET A 83 4.24 8.92 -1.54
C MET A 83 3.42 9.34 -0.32
N GLY A 84 4.00 9.14 0.87
CA GLY A 84 3.35 9.47 2.14
C GLY A 84 2.24 8.48 2.50
N ILE A 85 0.98 8.90 2.38
CA ILE A 85 -0.19 8.08 2.75
C ILE A 85 -0.61 7.07 1.67
N PHE A 86 0.04 7.11 0.51
CA PHE A 86 -0.20 6.17 -0.58
C PHE A 86 1.11 5.66 -1.16
N SER A 87 1.04 4.50 -1.79
CA SER A 87 2.16 3.88 -2.48
C SER A 87 1.75 3.46 -3.89
N THR A 88 2.72 3.30 -4.77
CA THR A 88 2.52 2.76 -6.12
C THR A 88 3.38 1.53 -6.27
N TYR A 89 2.84 0.48 -6.86
CA TYR A 89 3.52 -0.78 -7.11
C TYR A 89 3.48 -1.04 -8.61
N SER A 90 4.57 -1.55 -9.16
CA SER A 90 4.59 -2.01 -10.53
C SER A 90 5.49 -3.21 -10.65
N TYR A 91 4.96 -4.32 -11.16
CA TYR A 91 5.75 -5.48 -11.53
C TYR A 91 5.63 -5.73 -13.03
N ARG A 92 6.74 -6.13 -13.64
CA ARG A 92 6.83 -6.55 -15.03
C ARG A 92 7.19 -8.02 -15.08
N PHE A 93 6.44 -8.75 -15.87
CA PHE A 93 6.62 -10.16 -16.14
C PHE A 93 6.76 -10.38 -17.64
N ALA A 94 7.33 -11.51 -18.04
CA ALA A 94 7.16 -12.06 -19.37
C ALA A 94 6.62 -13.49 -19.26
N ASP A 95 5.67 -13.84 -20.12
CA ASP A 95 5.23 -15.22 -20.26
C ASP A 95 6.25 -16.06 -21.06
N THR A 96 5.91 -17.33 -21.31
CA THR A 96 6.74 -18.27 -22.07
C THR A 96 6.92 -17.90 -23.54
N GLU A 97 6.07 -17.01 -24.08
CA GLU A 97 6.14 -16.50 -25.45
C GLU A 97 6.88 -15.14 -25.52
N GLU A 98 7.56 -14.76 -24.43
CA GLU A 98 8.21 -13.46 -24.23
C GLU A 98 7.26 -12.26 -24.31
N LYS A 99 5.96 -12.48 -24.19
CA LYS A 99 4.99 -11.39 -24.13
C LYS A 99 5.08 -10.71 -22.77
N GLU A 100 5.36 -9.40 -22.78
CA GLU A 100 5.46 -8.62 -21.56
C GLU A 100 4.08 -8.33 -20.95
N ILE A 101 3.99 -8.54 -19.63
CA ILE A 101 2.82 -8.24 -18.80
C ILE A 101 3.28 -7.23 -17.75
N GLN A 102 2.64 -6.07 -17.72
CA GLN A 102 2.90 -5.05 -16.71
C GLN A 102 1.66 -4.87 -15.85
N ILE A 103 1.82 -5.04 -14.54
CA ILE A 103 0.77 -4.81 -13.56
C ILE A 103 1.18 -3.63 -12.70
N VAL A 104 0.26 -2.68 -12.52
CA VAL A 104 0.47 -1.45 -11.76
C VAL A 104 -0.68 -1.25 -10.80
N ALA A 105 -0.37 -1.00 -9.53
CA ALA A 105 -1.36 -0.74 -8.51
C ALA A 105 -1.06 0.53 -7.70
N ALA A 106 -2.11 1.15 -7.19
CA ALA A 106 -2.04 2.16 -6.14
C ALA A 106 -2.50 1.57 -4.81
N GLY A 107 -1.74 1.80 -3.73
CA GLY A 107 -2.03 1.28 -2.40
C GLY A 107 -2.34 2.38 -1.39
N ILE A 108 -3.46 2.26 -0.67
CA ILE A 108 -3.91 3.14 0.41
C ILE A 108 -4.67 2.30 1.44
N MET A 109 -4.43 2.51 2.74
CA MET A 109 -5.23 1.93 3.84
C MET A 109 -5.52 0.41 3.70
N ASN A 110 -4.47 -0.39 3.54
CA ASN A 110 -4.49 -1.84 3.34
C ASN A 110 -5.24 -2.30 2.09
N MET A 111 -5.57 -1.38 1.18
CA MET A 111 -6.23 -1.68 -0.08
C MET A 111 -5.29 -1.39 -1.24
N LEU A 112 -5.41 -2.21 -2.29
CA LEU A 112 -4.72 -2.06 -3.55
C LEU A 112 -5.75 -1.95 -4.66
N PHE A 113 -5.46 -1.09 -5.63
CA PHE A 113 -6.34 -0.80 -6.75
C PHE A 113 -5.54 -0.86 -8.04
N ASP A 114 -6.08 -1.54 -9.05
CA ASP A 114 -5.55 -1.47 -10.41
C ASP A 114 -5.53 -0.01 -10.90
N ARG A 115 -4.48 0.32 -11.65
CA ARG A 115 -4.26 1.66 -12.20
C ARG A 115 -4.54 1.72 -13.70
#